data_AF-A0A448MRS6-F1
#
_entry.id   AF-A0A448MRS6-F1
#
_cell.length_a   1.000
_cell.length_b   1.000
_cell.length_c   1.000
_cell.angle_alpha   90.00
_cell.angle_beta   90.00
_cell.angle_gamma   90.00
#
_symmetry.space_group_name_H-M   'P 1'
#
loop_
_entity.id
_entity.type
_entity.pdbx_description
1 polymer ?
#
loop_
_entity_poly.entity_id
_entity_poly.type
_entity_poly.pdbx_seq_one_letter_code
_entity_poly.pdbx_strand_id
1 'polypeptide(L)'
;MLIRYGESLYDNIVGNENFNQQVRVYTPVGTHETLLAYLVRRLLENGANSSFVHQLVDESIPVSQLVTPPWKLYNKSNGEPNKLVRKPLELFHDRLNSAGFDLTNELVLEKLEQSLNDAKIENAESITTQANPTQQAAQYVKILQN
;
A
#
# COMPACT_ATOMS: atom_id res chain seq x y z
N MET A 1 3.42 -0.51 -20.91
CA MET A 1 2.62 0.74 -20.89
C MET A 1 1.14 0.41 -20.71
N LEU A 2 0.34 1.27 -20.08
CA LEU A 2 -1.13 1.15 -20.05
C LEU A 2 -1.75 1.97 -21.18
N ILE A 3 -2.79 1.45 -21.85
CA ILE A 3 -3.47 2.15 -22.96
C ILE A 3 -3.83 3.60 -22.61
N ARG A 4 -3.63 4.52 -23.57
CA ARG A 4 -3.83 5.99 -23.49
C ARG A 4 -2.84 6.80 -22.66
N TYR A 5 -1.92 6.19 -21.93
CA TYR A 5 -0.92 6.91 -21.14
C TYR A 5 0.48 6.64 -21.67
N GLY A 6 1.03 7.60 -22.43
CA GLY A 6 2.41 7.58 -22.91
C GLY A 6 2.59 7.09 -24.35
N GLU A 7 1.54 6.88 -25.15
CA GLU A 7 1.67 6.42 -26.55
C GLU A 7 2.68 7.27 -27.34
N SER A 8 2.57 8.60 -27.27
CA SER A 8 3.52 9.53 -27.90
C SER A 8 4.97 9.36 -27.44
N LEU A 9 5.20 8.91 -26.20
CA LEU A 9 6.55 8.62 -25.70
C LEU A 9 7.09 7.33 -26.31
N TYR A 10 6.28 6.27 -26.33
CA TYR A 10 6.74 4.95 -26.80
C TYR A 10 6.77 4.81 -28.33
N ASP A 11 6.05 5.66 -29.05
CA ASP A 11 6.20 5.80 -30.51
C ASP A 11 7.63 6.19 -30.90
N ASN A 12 8.34 6.92 -30.03
CA ASN A 12 9.76 7.25 -30.21
C ASN A 12 10.72 6.12 -29.81
N ILE A 13 10.20 4.99 -29.33
CA ILE A 13 10.99 3.85 -28.81
C ILE A 13 10.87 2.62 -29.73
N VAL A 14 9.68 2.38 -30.25
CA VAL A 14 9.37 1.21 -31.10
C VAL A 14 9.79 1.47 -32.55
N GLY A 15 10.26 0.41 -33.22
CA GLY A 15 10.58 0.44 -34.65
C GLY A 15 12.06 0.63 -34.96
N ASN A 16 12.47 0.16 -36.15
CA ASN A 16 13.88 0.16 -36.58
C ASN A 16 14.46 1.57 -36.76
N GLU A 17 13.62 2.55 -37.05
CA GLU A 17 13.99 3.98 -37.21
C GLU A 17 14.30 4.65 -35.85
N ASN A 18 13.90 4.01 -34.74
CA ASN A 18 14.01 4.51 -33.37
C ASN A 18 15.00 3.64 -32.56
N PHE A 19 14.72 3.42 -31.27
CA PHE A 19 15.53 2.57 -30.39
C PHE A 19 15.35 1.06 -30.62
N ASN A 20 14.46 0.67 -31.54
CA ASN A 20 14.14 -0.71 -31.89
C ASN A 20 13.86 -1.60 -30.66
N GLN A 21 13.15 -1.05 -29.67
CA GLN A 21 12.77 -1.79 -28.47
C GLN A 21 11.32 -2.28 -28.55
N GLN A 22 11.07 -3.48 -28.05
CA GLN A 22 9.72 -4.02 -27.95
C GLN A 22 9.00 -3.42 -26.74
N VAL A 23 7.76 -2.98 -26.94
CA VAL A 23 6.92 -2.41 -25.89
C VAL A 23 5.65 -3.25 -25.75
N ARG A 24 5.34 -3.67 -24.52
CA ARG A 24 4.08 -4.35 -24.20
C ARG A 24 3.04 -3.35 -23.70
N VAL A 25 1.86 -3.41 -24.28
CA VAL A 25 0.70 -2.61 -23.87
C VAL A 25 -0.23 -3.46 -23.00
N TYR A 26 -0.53 -2.96 -21.82
CA TYR A 26 -1.48 -3.52 -20.86
C TYR A 26 -2.80 -2.78 -21.02
N THR A 27 -3.87 -3.54 -21.20
CA THR A 27 -5.22 -3.01 -21.40
C THR A 27 -6.09 -3.48 -20.26
N PRO A 28 -6.75 -2.57 -19.51
CA PRO A 28 -7.75 -2.99 -18.54
C PRO A 28 -8.97 -3.56 -19.29
N VAL A 29 -9.38 -4.77 -18.93
CA VAL A 29 -10.51 -5.48 -19.55
C VAL A 29 -11.52 -5.84 -18.48
N GLY A 30 -12.78 -5.45 -18.66
CA GLY A 30 -13.85 -5.68 -17.69
C GLY A 30 -15.13 -4.94 -18.05
N THR A 31 -16.18 -5.17 -17.27
CA THR A 31 -17.43 -4.39 -17.38
C THR A 31 -17.23 -2.96 -16.86
N HIS A 32 -18.17 -2.07 -17.18
CA HIS A 32 -18.13 -0.68 -16.71
C HIS A 32 -18.01 -0.59 -15.18
N GLU A 33 -18.79 -1.37 -14.45
CA GLU A 33 -18.78 -1.39 -12.98
C GLU A 33 -17.43 -1.81 -12.41
N THR A 34 -16.82 -2.88 -12.94
CA THR A 34 -15.50 -3.35 -12.51
C THR A 34 -14.41 -2.30 -12.77
N LEU A 35 -14.48 -1.62 -13.92
CA LEU A 35 -13.50 -0.61 -14.31
C LEU A 35 -13.61 0.67 -13.46
N LEU A 36 -14.81 1.05 -13.00
CA LEU A 36 -14.97 2.24 -12.15
C LEU A 36 -14.18 2.16 -10.85
N ALA A 37 -14.20 1.01 -10.17
CA ALA A 37 -13.43 0.81 -8.94
C ALA A 37 -11.91 0.92 -9.19
N TYR A 38 -11.44 0.46 -10.34
CA TYR A 38 -10.04 0.56 -10.74
C TYR A 38 -9.65 1.96 -11.23
N LEU A 39 -10.61 2.70 -11.80
CA LEU A 39 -10.38 4.00 -12.43
C LEU A 39 -9.83 5.03 -11.43
N VAL A 40 -10.35 5.06 -10.20
CA VAL A 40 -9.88 6.02 -9.17
C VAL A 40 -8.40 5.85 -8.91
N ARG A 41 -7.93 4.61 -8.69
CA ARG A 41 -6.51 4.32 -8.51
C ARG A 41 -5.69 4.76 -9.71
N ARG A 42 -6.20 4.52 -10.93
CA ARG A 42 -5.52 4.88 -12.17
C ARG A 42 -5.39 6.38 -12.37
N LEU A 43 -6.42 7.14 -12.00
CA LEU A 43 -6.42 8.59 -12.06
C LEU A 43 -5.47 9.19 -11.02
N LEU A 44 -5.45 8.68 -9.80
CA LEU A 44 -4.53 9.16 -8.76
C LEU A 44 -3.06 8.93 -9.12
N GLU A 45 -2.75 7.81 -9.77
CA GLU A 45 -1.37 7.48 -10.20
C GLU A 45 -0.85 8.43 -11.31
N ASN A 46 -1.68 8.73 -12.31
CA ASN A 46 -1.25 9.54 -13.46
C ASN A 46 -1.55 11.04 -13.29
N GLY A 47 -2.43 11.42 -12.36
CA GLY A 47 -2.84 12.79 -12.10
C GLY A 47 -2.20 13.45 -10.88
N ALA A 48 -1.36 12.73 -10.12
CA ALA A 48 -0.61 13.33 -9.03
C ALA A 48 0.44 14.34 -9.54
N ASN A 49 0.67 15.43 -8.79
CA ASN A 49 1.67 16.45 -9.15
C ASN A 49 3.09 15.89 -9.30
N SER A 50 3.39 14.78 -8.62
CA SER A 50 4.67 14.05 -8.72
C SER A 50 4.72 13.05 -9.88
N SER A 51 3.64 12.88 -10.64
CA SER A 51 3.55 11.95 -11.76
C SER A 51 4.27 12.51 -12.98
N PHE A 52 5.15 11.71 -13.59
CA PHE A 52 5.85 12.11 -14.81
C PHE A 52 4.88 12.47 -15.94
N VAL A 53 3.78 11.72 -16.10
CA VAL A 53 2.78 11.98 -17.14
C VAL A 53 2.11 13.34 -16.92
N HIS A 54 1.75 13.66 -15.67
CA HIS A 54 1.19 14.96 -15.33
C HIS A 54 2.19 16.10 -15.56
N GLN A 55 3.45 15.91 -15.16
CA GLN A 55 4.47 16.94 -15.34
C GLN A 55 4.89 17.12 -16.80
N LEU A 56 4.76 16.09 -17.64
CA LEU A 56 5.08 16.15 -19.06
C LEU A 56 4.08 17.01 -19.85
N VAL A 57 2.81 17.04 -19.43
CA VAL A 57 1.77 17.85 -20.08
C VAL A 57 1.70 19.29 -19.54
N ASP A 58 2.39 19.57 -18.43
CA ASP A 58 2.44 20.90 -17.83
C ASP A 58 3.55 21.75 -18.46
N GLU A 59 3.16 22.70 -19.32
CA GLU A 59 4.08 23.60 -20.02
C GLU A 59 4.88 24.52 -19.09
N SER A 60 4.47 24.68 -17.82
CA SER A 60 5.22 25.47 -16.84
C SER A 60 6.47 24.77 -16.32
N ILE A 61 6.59 23.45 -16.51
CA ILE A 61 7.70 22.64 -16.03
C ILE A 61 8.76 22.49 -17.14
N PRO A 62 9.99 22.96 -16.94
CA PRO A 62 11.03 22.84 -17.96
C PRO A 62 11.46 21.36 -18.12
N VAL A 63 11.71 20.95 -19.37
CA VAL A 63 12.15 19.58 -19.70
C VAL A 63 13.42 19.17 -18.92
N SER A 64 14.33 20.11 -18.66
CA SER A 64 15.55 19.86 -17.86
C SER A 64 15.25 19.37 -16.44
N GLN A 65 14.11 19.77 -15.86
CA GLN A 65 13.65 19.29 -14.57
C GLN A 65 13.16 17.84 -14.66
N LEU A 66 12.41 17.49 -15.71
CA LEU A 66 11.87 16.14 -15.93
C LEU A 66 12.97 15.07 -16.09
N VAL A 67 14.10 15.46 -16.70
CA VAL A 67 15.26 14.58 -16.91
C VAL A 67 16.28 14.63 -15.77
N THR A 68 15.93 15.26 -14.64
CA THR A 68 16.82 15.29 -13.47
C THR A 68 17.00 13.87 -12.91
N PRO A 69 18.24 13.39 -12.77
CA PRO A 69 18.47 12.05 -12.25
C PRO A 69 18.02 11.90 -10.79
N PRO A 70 17.36 10.78 -10.42
CA PRO A 70 16.79 10.60 -9.09
C PRO A 70 17.84 10.60 -7.98
N TRP A 71 19.06 10.16 -8.24
CA TRP A 71 20.15 10.21 -7.24
C TRP A 71 20.57 11.64 -6.89
N LYS A 72 20.43 12.61 -7.80
CA LYS A 72 20.67 14.02 -7.48
C LYS A 72 19.61 14.57 -6.52
N LEU A 73 18.36 14.08 -6.65
CA LEU A 73 17.28 14.41 -5.72
C LEU A 73 17.53 13.75 -4.36
N TYR A 74 17.94 12.48 -4.35
CA TYR A 74 18.33 11.76 -3.15
C TYR A 74 19.46 12.46 -2.38
N ASN A 75 20.51 12.92 -3.08
CA ASN A 75 21.63 13.62 -2.45
C ASN A 75 21.21 14.90 -1.70
N LYS A 76 20.08 15.53 -2.07
CA LYS A 76 19.56 16.71 -1.36
C LYS A 76 18.85 16.34 -0.07
N SER A 77 18.15 15.21 -0.03
CA SER A 77 17.43 14.75 1.17
C SER A 77 18.25 13.81 2.03
N ASN A 78 19.34 13.25 1.52
CA ASN A 78 20.11 12.16 2.13
C ASN A 78 19.22 10.94 2.51
N GLY A 79 18.14 10.72 1.75
CA GLY A 79 17.18 9.66 2.03
C GLY A 79 16.24 9.92 3.20
N GLU A 80 16.26 11.12 3.78
CA GLU A 80 15.33 11.49 4.85
C GLU A 80 13.87 11.41 4.38
N PRO A 81 12.95 10.91 5.21
CA PRO A 81 11.54 10.80 4.87
C PRO A 81 10.90 12.19 4.71
N ASN A 82 9.78 12.24 4.00
CA ASN A 82 9.03 13.47 3.82
C ASN A 82 8.55 14.00 5.18
N LYS A 83 9.06 15.17 5.59
CA LYS A 83 8.73 15.81 6.87
C LYS A 83 7.25 16.19 7.02
N LEU A 84 6.52 16.29 5.91
CA LEU A 84 5.06 16.53 5.93
C LEU A 84 4.26 15.27 6.30
N VAL A 85 4.87 14.09 6.20
CA VAL A 85 4.24 12.81 6.56
C VAL A 85 4.72 12.40 7.94
N ARG A 86 3.82 12.48 8.92
CA ARG A 86 4.13 12.08 10.30
C ARG A 86 4.19 10.55 10.44
N LYS A 87 5.05 10.08 11.32
CA LYS A 87 5.14 8.66 11.67
C LYS A 87 3.85 8.21 12.38
N PRO A 88 3.44 6.94 12.25
CA PRO A 88 2.21 6.45 12.87
C PRO A 88 2.11 6.69 14.39
N LEU A 89 3.23 6.57 15.13
CA LEU A 89 3.30 6.82 16.58
C LEU A 89 3.18 8.30 16.94
N GLU A 90 3.54 9.20 16.03
CA GLU A 90 3.58 10.65 16.20
C GLU A 90 2.39 11.34 15.49
N LEU A 91 1.34 10.57 15.17
CA LEU A 91 0.18 11.07 14.44
C LEU A 91 -0.53 12.21 15.17
N PHE A 92 -0.53 12.19 16.51
CA PHE A 92 -1.13 13.23 17.35
C PHE A 92 -0.05 14.13 17.95
N HIS A 93 -0.38 15.41 18.19
CA HIS A 93 0.57 16.38 18.74
C HIS A 93 0.68 16.27 20.27
N ASP A 94 -0.45 16.08 20.95
CA ASP A 94 -0.52 16.18 22.42
C ASP A 94 -0.34 14.82 23.12
N ARG A 95 -0.26 13.73 22.35
CA ARG A 95 -0.07 12.37 22.87
C ARG A 95 0.59 11.47 21.85
N LEU A 96 1.20 10.40 22.33
CA LEU A 96 1.61 9.30 21.47
C LEU A 96 0.38 8.51 20.98
N ASN A 97 0.45 8.03 19.75
CA ASN A 97 -0.52 7.07 19.22
C ASN A 97 -0.22 5.68 19.77
N SER A 98 -1.23 4.82 19.88
CA SER A 98 -1.05 3.42 20.23
C SER A 98 -0.29 2.69 19.12
N ALA A 99 0.59 1.76 19.49
CA ALA A 99 1.21 0.84 18.56
C ALA A 99 0.22 -0.29 18.21
N GLY A 100 0.08 -0.60 16.92
CA GLY A 100 -0.64 -1.79 16.43
C GLY A 100 0.32 -2.94 16.10
N PHE A 101 -0.26 -4.07 15.70
CA PHE A 101 0.48 -5.22 15.18
C PHE A 101 0.27 -5.34 13.67
N ASP A 102 1.35 -5.56 12.93
CA ASP A 102 1.26 -5.91 11.51
C ASP A 102 1.00 -7.41 11.37
N LEU A 103 -0.26 -7.76 11.10
CA LEU A 103 -0.70 -9.15 10.98
C LEU A 103 -0.26 -9.81 9.66
N THR A 104 0.37 -9.05 8.75
CA THR A 104 0.95 -9.59 7.52
C THR A 104 2.43 -9.92 7.65
N ASN A 105 3.03 -9.56 8.79
CA ASN A 105 4.42 -9.84 9.10
C ASN A 105 4.52 -11.09 9.98
N GLU A 106 5.04 -12.18 9.40
CA GLU A 106 5.16 -13.48 10.07
C GLU A 106 5.95 -13.41 11.38
N LEU A 107 7.00 -12.57 11.45
CA LEU A 107 7.81 -12.42 12.68
C LEU A 107 7.04 -11.71 13.79
N VAL A 108 6.13 -10.79 13.42
CA VAL A 108 5.26 -10.12 14.39
C VAL A 108 4.16 -11.08 14.83
N LEU A 109 3.61 -11.85 13.88
CA LEU A 109 2.54 -12.80 14.13
C LEU A 109 3.00 -13.94 15.05
N GLU A 110 4.17 -14.54 14.81
CA GLU A 110 4.75 -15.59 15.65
C GLU A 110 4.95 -15.09 17.10
N LYS A 111 5.51 -13.89 17.26
CA LYS A 111 5.69 -13.29 18.59
C LYS A 111 4.36 -13.00 19.28
N LEU A 112 3.38 -12.51 18.51
CA LEU A 112 2.05 -12.21 19.03
C LEU A 112 1.35 -13.50 19.47
N GLU A 113 1.43 -14.56 18.67
CA GLU A 113 0.88 -15.88 18.98
C GLU A 113 1.49 -16.45 20.27
N GLN A 114 2.82 -16.47 20.38
CA GLN A 114 3.51 -16.91 21.60
C GLN A 114 3.06 -16.10 22.81
N SER A 115 3.01 -14.77 22.68
CA SER A 115 2.59 -13.88 23.76
C SER A 115 1.13 -14.10 24.18
N LEU A 116 0.24 -14.38 23.23
CA LEU A 116 -1.17 -14.68 23.51
C LEU A 116 -1.35 -16.05 24.16
N ASN A 117 -0.56 -17.05 23.76
CA ASN A 117 -0.59 -18.39 24.36
C ASN A 117 -0.04 -18.40 25.79
N ASP A 118 0.98 -17.59 26.07
CA ASP A 118 1.58 -17.47 27.41
C ASP A 118 0.80 -16.53 28.34
N ALA A 119 -0.10 -15.71 27.80
CA ALA A 119 -0.85 -14.74 28.58
C ALA A 119 -1.77 -15.44 29.59
N LYS A 120 -1.51 -15.21 30.88
CA LYS A 120 -2.43 -15.59 31.95
C LYS A 120 -3.60 -14.62 31.98
N ILE A 121 -4.77 -15.11 31.59
CA ILE A 121 -5.99 -14.32 31.65
C ILE A 121 -6.57 -14.44 33.07
N GLU A 122 -6.20 -13.52 33.95
CA GLU A 122 -6.80 -13.44 35.29
C GLU A 122 -8.17 -12.76 35.22
N ASN A 123 -9.20 -13.42 35.76
CA ASN A 123 -10.59 -12.95 35.84
C ASN A 123 -11.28 -12.70 34.48
N ALA A 124 -11.14 -13.62 33.51
CA ALA A 124 -12.03 -13.60 32.35
C ALA A 124 -13.29 -14.44 32.59
N GLU A 125 -14.41 -13.76 32.72
CA GLU A 125 -15.73 -14.36 32.57
C GLU A 125 -16.25 -14.05 31.17
N SER A 126 -16.80 -15.04 30.47
CA SER A 126 -17.39 -14.80 29.17
C SER A 126 -18.65 -13.94 29.32
N ILE A 127 -18.62 -12.75 28.71
CA ILE A 127 -19.77 -11.83 28.68
C ILE A 127 -20.95 -12.40 27.87
N THR A 128 -20.72 -13.43 27.05
CA THR A 128 -21.75 -14.10 26.25
C THR A 128 -22.31 -15.35 26.92
N THR A 129 -21.66 -15.89 27.97
CA THR A 129 -22.20 -16.99 28.77
C THR A 129 -23.19 -16.53 29.84
N GLN A 130 -24.03 -15.54 29.56
CA GLN A 130 -25.23 -15.35 30.37
C GLN A 130 -26.17 -16.54 30.13
N ALA A 131 -26.17 -17.46 31.10
CA ALA A 131 -27.07 -18.58 31.32
C ALA A 131 -28.19 -18.78 30.29
N ASN A 132 -27.88 -19.39 29.15
CA ASN A 132 -28.88 -20.10 28.34
C ASN A 132 -28.80 -21.59 28.73
N PRO A 133 -29.83 -22.17 29.38
CA PRO A 133 -29.81 -23.57 29.85
C PRO A 133 -29.63 -24.61 28.74
N THR A 134 -29.71 -24.21 27.47
CA THR A 134 -29.74 -25.10 26.31
C THR A 134 -28.39 -25.27 25.59
N GLN A 135 -27.31 -24.60 26.02
CA GLN A 135 -26.00 -24.64 25.35
C GLN A 135 -24.88 -25.31 26.16
N GLN A 136 -25.21 -26.27 27.03
CA GLN A 136 -24.21 -27.06 27.77
C GLN A 136 -23.41 -28.08 26.92
N ALA A 137 -23.68 -28.22 25.62
CA ALA A 137 -23.09 -29.29 24.81
C ALA A 137 -21.87 -28.90 23.95
N ALA A 138 -21.42 -27.63 23.95
CA ALA A 138 -20.34 -27.19 23.05
C ALA A 138 -19.20 -26.50 23.81
N GLN A 139 -18.66 -27.13 24.85
CA GLN A 139 -17.42 -26.68 25.48
C GLN A 139 -16.48 -27.85 25.72
N TYR A 140 -15.71 -28.19 24.69
CA TYR A 140 -14.37 -28.77 24.81
C TYR A 140 -13.59 -28.42 23.54
N VAL A 141 -12.87 -27.30 23.54
CA VAL A 141 -11.70 -27.17 22.65
C VAL A 141 -10.52 -27.68 23.46
N LYS A 142 -10.18 -28.95 23.28
CA LYS A 142 -8.90 -29.50 23.74
C LYS A 142 -7.81 -28.81 22.92
N ILE A 143 -7.10 -27.87 23.53
CA ILE A 143 -5.78 -27.48 23.06
C ILE A 143 -4.88 -28.70 23.34
N LEU A 144 -4.63 -29.49 22.30
CA LEU A 144 -3.71 -30.61 22.37
C LEU A 144 -2.31 -30.05 22.60
N GLN A 145 -1.76 -30.32 23.79
CA GLN A 145 -0.32 -30.27 24.00
C GLN A 145 0.32 -31.43 23.24
N ASN A 146 1.22 -31.09 22.31
CA ASN A 146 2.45 -31.82 21.99
C ASN A 146 3.37 -30.88 21.20
#